data_AF-A0A920UA63-F1
#
_entry.id   AF-A0A920UA63-F1
#
_cell.length_a   1.000
_cell.length_b   1.000
_cell.length_c   1.000
_cell.angle_alpha   90.00
_cell.angle_beta   90.00
_cell.angle_gamma   90.00
#
_symmetry.space_group_name_H-M   'P 1'
#
loop_
_entity.id
_entity.type
_entity.pdbx_description
1 polymer ?
#
loop_
_entity_poly.entity_id
_entity_poly.type
_entity_poly.pdbx_seq_one_letter_code
_entity_poly.pdbx_strand_id
1 'polypeptide(L)'
;MATDEGPTGRRIVDVPYETGLHEVADGVFAYLQPDGGWGWSNAGLLATDAGSMLVDTLFDQVLTRRMLDAMAWVTAAQPIGTVVNTHANGDHCYGNGLLPDAEVVTTEAAAREMGAVPPSALLALLAADMGEPTNGYVQEAFGAFEFAGIEVPEPTRTFTGSLDLELGGRPISLEQVGPAHTAGDLLVHLPDAGVVFAGDILFIDGTPIVWDGPIANWVAACDRILDLDQLHDGAVIVPGHGPLPMPTVSGPSAATSPGWRRRAGRPMPRTHRCTGGTGTRHFGRVPALPPVGRMGTSRRECPRRLP
;
A
#
# COMPACT_ATOMS: atom_id res chain seq x y z
N MET A 1 -14.14 -1.72 50.07
CA MET A 1 -13.74 -2.56 48.94
C MET A 1 -14.17 -1.84 47.69
N ALA A 2 -13.26 -1.06 47.12
CA ALA A 2 -13.43 -0.41 45.82
C ALA A 2 -12.27 -0.93 44.96
N THR A 3 -12.62 -1.57 43.85
CA THR A 3 -11.71 -2.13 42.86
C THR A 3 -11.12 -0.98 42.06
N ASP A 4 -9.82 -0.77 42.24
CA ASP A 4 -9.00 0.12 41.43
C ASP A 4 -8.58 -0.65 40.17
N GLU A 5 -9.45 -0.66 39.17
CA GLU A 5 -9.10 -1.07 37.80
C GLU A 5 -8.50 0.17 37.12
N GLY A 6 -7.19 0.36 37.31
CA GLY A 6 -6.42 1.37 36.58
C GLY A 6 -6.33 1.03 35.09
N PRO A 7 -6.11 2.02 34.20
CA PRO A 7 -6.06 1.80 32.76
C PRO A 7 -4.92 0.84 32.41
N THR A 8 -5.25 -0.24 31.71
CA THR A 8 -4.30 -1.18 31.12
C THR A 8 -3.36 -0.42 30.19
N GLY A 9 -2.17 -0.08 30.67
CA GLY A 9 -1.15 0.57 29.87
C GLY A 9 -0.78 -0.32 28.68
N ARG A 10 -1.27 0.00 27.49
CA ARG A 10 -0.84 -0.62 26.24
C ARG A 10 0.66 -0.38 26.10
N ARG A 11 1.43 -1.46 26.00
CA ARG A 11 2.88 -1.42 25.87
C ARG A 11 3.19 -0.95 24.45
N ILE A 12 3.85 0.19 24.31
CA ILE A 12 4.48 0.59 23.05
C ILE A 12 5.46 -0.52 22.67
N VAL A 13 5.17 -1.24 21.57
CA VAL A 13 6.05 -2.29 21.06
C VAL A 13 7.09 -1.62 20.17
N ASP A 14 8.34 -1.62 20.61
CA ASP A 14 9.48 -1.23 19.79
C ASP A 14 9.81 -2.42 18.86
N VAL A 15 9.25 -2.40 17.65
CA VAL A 15 9.40 -3.48 16.67
C VAL A 15 10.59 -3.15 15.77
N PRO A 16 11.65 -3.97 15.75
CA PRO A 16 12.78 -3.73 14.86
C PRO A 16 12.33 -3.90 13.40
N TYR A 17 12.88 -3.07 12.51
CA TYR A 17 12.62 -3.20 11.08
C TYR A 17 13.48 -4.31 10.49
N GLU A 18 13.06 -5.54 10.73
CA GLU A 18 13.69 -6.78 10.31
C GLU A 18 12.67 -7.64 9.57
N THR A 19 13.11 -8.35 8.53
CA THR A 19 12.22 -9.21 7.76
C THR A 19 11.60 -10.27 8.65
N GLY A 20 10.27 -10.39 8.62
CA GLY A 20 9.57 -11.45 9.33
C GLY A 20 8.26 -11.00 9.97
N LEU A 21 7.67 -11.91 10.74
CA LEU A 21 6.40 -11.71 11.42
C LEU A 21 6.62 -11.16 12.84
N HIS A 22 5.99 -10.05 13.16
CA HIS A 22 6.09 -9.36 14.44
C HIS A 22 4.70 -9.16 15.03
N GLU A 23 4.47 -9.60 16.27
CA GLU A 23 3.23 -9.33 16.97
C GLU A 23 3.22 -7.87 17.45
N VAL A 24 2.25 -7.09 16.98
CA VAL A 24 2.13 -5.65 17.26
C VAL A 24 1.03 -5.33 18.26
N ALA A 25 0.05 -6.22 18.39
CA ALA A 25 -0.97 -6.23 19.43
C ALA A 25 -1.46 -7.68 19.61
N ASP A 26 -2.25 -7.96 20.64
CA ASP A 26 -2.76 -9.30 20.93
C ASP A 26 -3.46 -9.92 19.70
N GLY A 27 -2.89 -10.98 19.15
CA GLY A 27 -3.37 -11.65 17.94
C GLY A 27 -3.33 -10.81 16.66
N VAL A 28 -2.56 -9.72 16.63
CA VAL A 28 -2.36 -8.87 15.44
C VAL A 28 -0.88 -8.80 15.13
N PHE A 29 -0.53 -9.14 13.90
CA PHE A 29 0.86 -9.23 13.44
C PHE A 29 1.09 -8.33 12.23
N ALA A 30 2.29 -7.77 12.15
CA ALA A 30 2.85 -7.13 10.97
C ALA A 30 3.93 -8.03 10.38
N TYR A 31 3.89 -8.28 9.07
CA TYR A 31 4.97 -8.90 8.34
C TYR A 31 5.79 -7.82 7.64
N LEU A 32 7.02 -7.61 8.10
CA LEU A 32 7.87 -6.51 7.66
C LEU A 32 8.86 -6.95 6.59
N GLN A 33 9.17 -6.07 5.62
CA GLN A 33 10.11 -6.36 4.53
C GLN A 33 11.11 -5.22 4.26
N PRO A 34 12.23 -5.16 5.00
CA PRO A 34 13.35 -4.30 4.64
C PRO A 34 13.88 -4.56 3.22
N ASP A 35 14.31 -3.53 2.49
CA ASP A 35 14.44 -2.13 2.93
C ASP A 35 13.15 -1.30 2.79
N GLY A 36 12.07 -1.85 2.26
CA GLY A 36 10.83 -1.11 1.99
C GLY A 36 10.85 -0.37 0.65
N GLY A 37 11.85 -0.64 -0.20
CA GLY A 37 11.88 -0.15 -1.57
C GLY A 37 10.82 -0.80 -2.46
N TRP A 38 10.99 -0.66 -3.77
CA TRP A 38 10.09 -1.20 -4.79
C TRP A 38 9.74 -2.66 -4.52
N GLY A 39 8.45 -2.97 -4.39
CA GLY A 39 7.96 -4.34 -4.23
C GLY A 39 8.14 -4.96 -2.84
N TRP A 40 8.86 -4.29 -1.94
CA TRP A 40 9.10 -4.75 -0.57
C TRP A 40 8.04 -4.17 0.38
N SER A 41 6.79 -4.52 0.13
CA SER A 41 5.65 -4.08 0.94
C SER A 41 5.54 -4.84 2.27
N ASN A 42 4.94 -4.22 3.27
CA ASN A 42 4.53 -4.90 4.48
C ASN A 42 3.14 -5.54 4.30
N ALA A 43 2.84 -6.52 5.15
CA ALA A 43 1.53 -7.16 5.22
C ALA A 43 1.08 -7.33 6.67
N GLY A 44 -0.15 -7.77 6.88
CA GLY A 44 -0.76 -7.92 8.20
C GLY A 44 -1.46 -9.25 8.40
N LEU A 45 -1.56 -9.70 9.65
CA LEU A 45 -2.40 -10.83 10.03
C LEU A 45 -3.18 -10.49 11.29
N LEU A 46 -4.51 -10.61 11.23
CA LEU A 46 -5.38 -10.68 12.40
C LEU A 46 -5.73 -12.14 12.63
N ALA A 47 -5.45 -12.66 13.82
CA ALA A 47 -5.70 -14.05 14.17
C ALA A 47 -6.61 -14.15 15.41
N THR A 48 -7.58 -15.07 15.34
CA THR A 48 -8.60 -15.28 16.37
C THR A 48 -8.95 -16.76 16.46
N ASP A 49 -9.66 -17.17 17.51
CA ASP A 49 -10.15 -18.54 17.64
C ASP A 49 -11.15 -18.96 16.55
N ALA A 50 -11.71 -18.00 15.80
CA ALA A 50 -12.61 -18.27 14.67
C ALA A 50 -11.88 -18.39 13.31
N GLY A 51 -10.57 -18.16 13.28
CA GLY A 51 -9.77 -18.07 12.05
C GLY A 51 -9.00 -16.77 11.96
N SER A 52 -8.39 -16.53 10.79
CA SER A 52 -7.54 -15.37 10.54
C SER A 52 -7.97 -14.57 9.30
N MET A 53 -7.67 -13.28 9.33
CA MET A 53 -7.75 -12.36 8.20
C MET A 53 -6.33 -11.85 7.86
N LEU A 54 -5.94 -12.00 6.60
CA LEU A 54 -4.68 -11.49 6.07
C LEU A 54 -4.92 -10.10 5.44
N VAL A 55 -3.98 -9.18 5.62
CA VAL A 55 -3.95 -7.88 4.94
C VAL A 55 -2.77 -7.87 3.98
N ASP A 56 -3.06 -7.74 2.68
CA ASP A 56 -2.12 -7.78 1.57
C ASP A 56 -1.32 -9.09 1.40
N THR A 57 -0.85 -9.35 0.16
CA THR A 57 -0.27 -10.65 -0.22
C THR A 57 1.11 -10.58 -0.88
N LEU A 58 1.79 -9.43 -0.83
CA LEU A 58 3.15 -9.25 -1.34
C LEU A 58 3.26 -9.40 -2.88
N PHE A 59 4.46 -9.16 -3.40
CA PHE A 59 4.68 -8.89 -4.83
C PHE A 59 4.89 -10.09 -5.72
N ASP A 60 5.30 -11.22 -5.17
CA ASP A 60 5.44 -12.45 -5.92
C ASP A 60 5.12 -13.68 -5.05
N GLN A 61 4.96 -14.83 -5.70
CA GLN A 61 4.65 -16.07 -5.00
C GLN A 61 5.77 -16.54 -4.07
N VAL A 62 7.02 -16.14 -4.30
CA VAL A 62 8.15 -16.53 -3.44
C VAL A 62 8.04 -15.80 -2.10
N LEU A 63 7.81 -14.49 -2.12
CA LEU A 63 7.60 -13.67 -0.94
C LEU A 63 6.33 -14.06 -0.20
N THR A 64 5.22 -14.22 -0.91
CA THR A 64 3.96 -14.65 -0.29
C THR A 64 4.13 -15.99 0.42
N ARG A 65 4.77 -16.99 -0.20
CA ARG A 65 5.01 -18.30 0.44
C ARG A 65 5.88 -18.17 1.69
N ARG A 66 6.96 -17.37 1.64
CA ARG A 66 7.80 -17.12 2.82
C ARG A 66 7.02 -16.47 3.96
N MET A 67 6.14 -15.52 3.64
CA MET A 67 5.24 -14.90 4.62
C MET A 67 4.27 -15.92 5.22
N LEU A 68 3.60 -16.71 4.38
CA LEU A 68 2.66 -17.74 4.83
C LEU A 68 3.36 -18.80 5.70
N ASP A 69 4.58 -19.20 5.33
CA ASP A 69 5.41 -20.11 6.13
C ASP A 69 5.76 -19.52 7.51
N ALA A 70 6.08 -18.21 7.57
CA ALA A 70 6.33 -17.51 8.84
C ALA A 70 5.07 -17.40 9.71
N MET A 71 3.89 -17.34 9.10
CA MET A 71 2.59 -17.29 9.78
C MET A 71 2.04 -18.67 10.16
N ALA A 72 2.62 -19.76 9.65
CA ALA A 72 2.07 -21.11 9.73
C ALA A 72 1.81 -21.59 11.17
N TRP A 73 2.61 -21.16 12.15
CA TRP A 73 2.41 -21.55 13.55
C TRP A 73 1.14 -20.92 14.16
N VAL A 74 0.71 -19.76 13.65
CA VAL A 74 -0.57 -19.12 14.00
C VAL A 74 -1.70 -19.77 13.19
N THR A 75 -1.51 -19.84 11.86
CA THR A 75 -2.58 -20.17 10.93
C THR A 75 -2.88 -21.66 10.83
N ALA A 76 -2.02 -22.54 11.36
CA ALA A 76 -2.32 -23.96 11.51
C ALA A 76 -3.50 -24.21 12.47
N ALA A 77 -3.65 -23.37 13.50
CA ALA A 77 -4.80 -23.42 14.40
C ALA A 77 -5.94 -22.50 13.93
N GLN A 78 -5.59 -21.39 13.27
CA GLN A 78 -6.49 -20.31 12.91
C GLN A 78 -6.38 -20.02 11.40
N PRO A 79 -6.98 -20.85 10.52
CA PRO A 79 -6.79 -20.74 9.08
C PRO A 79 -7.18 -19.36 8.54
N ILE A 80 -6.48 -18.90 7.49
CA ILE A 80 -6.81 -17.66 6.80
C ILE A 80 -8.09 -17.88 5.98
N GLY A 81 -9.19 -17.24 6.39
CA GLY A 81 -10.48 -17.30 5.70
C GLY A 81 -10.77 -16.05 4.86
N THR A 82 -10.07 -14.95 5.12
CA THR A 82 -10.28 -13.67 4.45
C THR A 82 -8.94 -13.01 4.12
N VAL A 83 -8.83 -12.45 2.93
CA VAL A 83 -7.74 -11.57 2.50
C VAL A 83 -8.35 -10.20 2.23
N VAL A 84 -7.78 -9.15 2.81
CA VAL A 84 -8.12 -7.77 2.49
C VAL A 84 -6.95 -7.17 1.72
N ASN A 85 -7.16 -6.74 0.48
CA ASN A 85 -6.14 -5.97 -0.25
C ASN A 85 -6.40 -4.48 -0.07
N THR A 86 -5.41 -3.76 0.42
CA THR A 86 -5.48 -2.33 0.72
C THR A 86 -5.66 -1.48 -0.54
N HIS A 87 -5.09 -1.93 -1.66
CA HIS A 87 -5.21 -1.29 -2.97
C HIS A 87 -4.78 -2.25 -4.10
N ALA A 88 -4.71 -1.74 -5.34
CA ALA A 88 -4.55 -2.53 -6.55
C ALA A 88 -3.09 -2.80 -7.00
N ASN A 89 -2.08 -2.26 -6.32
CA ASN A 89 -0.69 -2.51 -6.72
C ASN A 89 -0.31 -3.97 -6.54
N GLY A 90 0.59 -4.43 -7.40
CA GLY A 90 0.98 -5.84 -7.44
C GLY A 90 1.61 -6.34 -6.14
N ASP A 91 2.39 -5.50 -5.47
CA ASP A 91 3.00 -5.79 -4.17
C ASP A 91 2.02 -5.91 -3.02
N HIS A 92 0.73 -5.68 -3.26
CA HIS A 92 -0.31 -5.88 -2.28
C HIS A 92 -1.28 -7.00 -2.63
N CYS A 93 -1.30 -7.46 -3.90
CA CYS A 93 -2.31 -8.42 -4.38
C CYS A 93 -1.81 -9.59 -5.24
N TYR A 94 -0.55 -9.62 -5.70
CA TYR A 94 -0.08 -10.67 -6.61
C TYR A 94 0.02 -12.05 -5.94
N GLY A 95 0.12 -12.10 -4.62
CA GLY A 95 0.08 -13.35 -3.86
C GLY A 95 -1.31 -13.96 -3.68
N ASN A 96 -2.39 -13.27 -4.06
CA ASN A 96 -3.77 -13.71 -3.81
C ASN A 96 -4.06 -15.14 -4.32
N GLY A 97 -3.45 -15.54 -5.45
CA GLY A 97 -3.62 -16.88 -6.03
C GLY A 97 -3.13 -18.04 -5.16
N LEU A 98 -2.36 -17.77 -4.09
CA LEU A 98 -1.91 -18.78 -3.14
C LEU A 98 -2.92 -19.05 -2.00
N LEU A 99 -4.03 -18.33 -1.97
CA LEU A 99 -5.09 -18.44 -0.95
C LEU A 99 -6.45 -18.70 -1.61
N PRO A 100 -6.61 -19.79 -2.38
CA PRO A 100 -7.79 -20.01 -3.23
C PRO A 100 -9.10 -20.21 -2.46
N ASP A 101 -9.03 -20.59 -1.18
CA ASP A 101 -10.18 -20.83 -0.31
C ASP A 101 -10.59 -19.59 0.51
N ALA A 102 -9.81 -18.50 0.46
CA ALA A 102 -10.10 -17.28 1.19
C ALA A 102 -11.04 -16.35 0.41
N GLU A 103 -11.94 -15.66 1.11
CA GLU A 103 -12.67 -14.52 0.54
C GLU A 103 -11.69 -13.35 0.34
N VAL A 104 -11.55 -12.86 -0.88
CA VAL A 104 -10.74 -11.67 -1.22
C VAL A 104 -11.63 -10.43 -1.23
N VAL A 105 -11.35 -9.50 -0.32
CA VAL A 105 -12.10 -8.27 -0.07
C VAL A 105 -11.28 -7.04 -0.45
N THR A 106 -11.85 -6.11 -1.21
CA THR A 106 -11.24 -4.80 -1.49
C THR A 106 -12.29 -3.77 -1.91
N THR A 107 -11.91 -2.53 -2.23
CA THR A 107 -12.86 -1.54 -2.75
C THR A 107 -13.25 -1.84 -4.19
N GLU A 108 -14.44 -1.40 -4.61
CA GLU A 108 -14.88 -1.52 -6.00
C GLU A 108 -13.94 -0.77 -6.97
N ALA A 109 -13.31 0.32 -6.51
CA ALA A 109 -12.33 1.06 -7.30
C ALA A 109 -11.02 0.27 -7.46
N ALA A 110 -10.48 -0.31 -6.38
CA ALA A 110 -9.28 -1.13 -6.44
C ALA A 110 -9.50 -2.38 -7.30
N ALA A 111 -10.64 -3.05 -7.14
CA ALA A 111 -10.99 -4.22 -7.96
C ALA A 111 -10.99 -3.91 -9.47
N ARG A 112 -11.42 -2.71 -9.89
CA ARG A 112 -11.40 -2.30 -11.31
C ARG A 112 -9.98 -1.99 -11.82
N GLU A 113 -9.07 -1.62 -10.92
CA GLU A 113 -7.68 -1.29 -11.24
C GLU A 113 -6.77 -2.53 -11.16
N MET A 114 -7.16 -3.55 -10.38
CA MET A 114 -6.46 -4.84 -10.33
C MET A 114 -6.35 -5.41 -11.75
N GLY A 115 -5.12 -5.78 -12.12
CA GLY A 115 -4.79 -6.27 -13.46
C GLY A 115 -4.48 -5.18 -14.49
N ALA A 116 -4.59 -3.88 -14.17
CA ALA A 116 -4.13 -2.80 -15.06
C ALA A 116 -2.63 -2.91 -15.35
N VAL A 117 -1.85 -3.28 -14.34
CA VAL A 117 -0.48 -3.79 -14.48
C VAL A 117 -0.53 -5.27 -14.11
N PRO A 118 -0.54 -6.20 -15.08
CA PRO A 118 -0.46 -7.63 -14.78
C PRO A 118 0.99 -8.07 -14.53
N PRO A 119 1.24 -9.18 -13.81
CA PRO A 119 2.60 -9.71 -13.59
C PRO A 119 3.39 -9.92 -14.89
N SER A 120 2.71 -10.30 -15.97
CA SER A 120 3.30 -10.47 -17.31
C SER A 120 3.85 -9.16 -17.90
N ALA A 121 3.30 -7.99 -17.52
CA ALA A 121 3.83 -6.70 -17.94
C ALA A 121 5.16 -6.38 -17.23
N LEU A 122 5.31 -6.72 -15.95
CA LEU A 122 6.58 -6.57 -15.23
C LEU A 122 7.64 -7.55 -15.76
N LEU A 123 7.24 -8.78 -16.08
CA LEU A 123 8.13 -9.72 -16.76
C LEU A 123 8.60 -9.19 -18.12
N ALA A 124 7.70 -8.59 -18.90
CA ALA A 124 8.06 -7.96 -20.17
C ALA A 124 8.97 -6.74 -19.98
N LEU A 125 8.74 -5.94 -18.92
CA LEU A 125 9.57 -4.79 -18.57
C LEU A 125 11.00 -5.23 -18.23
N LEU A 126 11.17 -6.29 -17.43
CA LEU A 126 12.48 -6.84 -17.08
C LEU A 126 13.24 -7.39 -18.28
N ALA A 127 12.54 -7.91 -19.29
CA ALA A 127 13.12 -8.47 -20.51
C ALA A 127 13.37 -7.42 -21.61
N ALA A 128 12.80 -6.22 -21.49
CA ALA A 128 12.92 -5.19 -22.49
C ALA A 128 14.33 -4.58 -22.50
N ASP A 129 14.88 -4.37 -23.70
CA ASP A 129 16.06 -3.53 -23.86
C ASP A 129 15.63 -2.07 -24.09
N MET A 130 15.66 -1.28 -23.01
CA MET A 130 15.38 0.15 -23.00
C MET A 130 16.65 1.01 -23.01
N GLY A 131 17.83 0.39 -23.08
CA GLY A 131 19.13 1.03 -22.94
C GLY A 131 19.45 1.50 -21.51
N GLU A 132 20.72 1.85 -21.29
CA GLU A 132 21.16 2.40 -20.01
C GLU A 132 20.92 3.92 -19.91
N PRO A 133 20.55 4.46 -18.74
CA PRO A 133 20.54 3.79 -17.42
C PRO A 133 19.23 3.07 -17.06
N THR A 134 18.25 3.04 -17.97
CA THR A 134 16.89 2.57 -17.67
C THR A 134 16.84 1.08 -17.35
N ASN A 135 17.55 0.24 -18.11
CA ASN A 135 17.64 -1.19 -17.81
C ASN A 135 18.25 -1.43 -16.42
N GLY A 136 19.34 -0.73 -16.06
CA GLY A 136 19.93 -0.80 -14.73
C GLY A 136 18.94 -0.47 -13.61
N TYR A 137 18.15 0.60 -13.76
CA TYR A 137 17.12 0.96 -12.79
C TYR A 137 16.00 -0.09 -12.69
N VAL A 138 15.52 -0.63 -13.81
CA VAL A 138 14.49 -1.68 -13.82
C VAL A 138 14.99 -2.94 -13.13
N GLN A 139 16.25 -3.34 -13.36
CA GLN A 139 16.86 -4.48 -12.69
C GLN A 139 17.05 -4.24 -11.19
N GLU A 140 17.45 -3.03 -10.78
CA GLU A 140 17.55 -2.67 -9.37
C GLU A 140 16.18 -2.70 -8.67
N ALA A 141 15.14 -2.15 -9.30
CA ALA A 141 13.81 -2.06 -8.72
C ALA A 141 13.04 -3.38 -8.72
N PHE A 142 13.18 -4.22 -9.76
CA PHE A 142 12.28 -5.36 -9.98
C PHE A 142 13.01 -6.70 -10.19
N GLY A 143 14.33 -6.70 -10.34
CA GLY A 143 15.10 -7.90 -10.70
C GLY A 143 15.20 -8.96 -9.60
N ALA A 144 14.80 -8.62 -8.37
CA ALA A 144 14.75 -9.55 -7.24
C ALA A 144 13.49 -10.43 -7.20
N PHE A 145 12.47 -10.14 -8.03
CA PHE A 145 11.16 -10.78 -7.96
C PHE A 145 10.88 -11.74 -9.12
N GLU A 146 10.00 -12.71 -8.88
CA GLU A 146 9.62 -13.75 -9.84
C GLU A 146 8.16 -13.62 -10.29
N PHE A 147 7.92 -12.95 -11.42
CA PHE A 147 6.55 -12.71 -11.94
C PHE A 147 5.98 -13.84 -12.82
N ALA A 148 6.80 -14.81 -13.21
CA ALA A 148 6.37 -15.87 -14.12
C ALA A 148 5.35 -16.81 -13.45
N GLY A 149 4.22 -17.04 -14.12
CA GLY A 149 3.19 -17.98 -13.64
C GLY A 149 2.32 -17.43 -12.50
N ILE A 150 2.40 -16.14 -12.19
CA ILE A 150 1.47 -15.50 -11.27
C ILE A 150 0.12 -15.30 -11.94
N GLU A 151 -0.92 -15.84 -11.32
CA GLU A 151 -2.32 -15.54 -11.61
C GLU A 151 -2.92 -14.76 -10.44
N VAL A 152 -3.51 -13.61 -10.73
CA VAL A 152 -4.16 -12.76 -9.73
C VAL A 152 -5.66 -12.98 -9.85
N PRO A 153 -6.30 -13.72 -8.92
CA PRO A 153 -7.74 -13.91 -8.95
C PRO A 153 -8.47 -12.60 -8.70
N GLU A 154 -9.65 -12.46 -9.31
CA GLU A 154 -10.56 -11.34 -9.06
C GLU A 154 -11.01 -11.34 -7.58
N PRO A 155 -11.18 -10.16 -6.96
CA PRO A 155 -11.78 -10.06 -5.63
C PRO A 155 -13.17 -10.71 -5.60
N THR A 156 -13.43 -11.52 -4.57
CA THR A 156 -14.71 -12.21 -4.41
C THR A 156 -15.77 -11.32 -3.75
N ARG A 157 -15.34 -10.26 -3.06
CA ARG A 157 -16.22 -9.27 -2.43
C ARG A 157 -15.64 -7.86 -2.57
N THR A 158 -16.50 -6.92 -2.95
CA THR A 158 -16.12 -5.51 -3.09
C THR A 158 -17.07 -4.58 -2.37
N PHE A 159 -16.61 -3.40 -1.97
CA PHE A 159 -17.43 -2.37 -1.34
C PHE A 159 -17.03 -0.95 -1.79
N THR A 160 -17.87 0.03 -1.45
CA THR A 160 -17.61 1.47 -1.67
C THR A 160 -17.86 2.22 -0.37
N GLY A 161 -16.99 3.16 -0.02
CA GLY A 161 -17.10 3.91 1.23
C GLY A 161 -16.53 3.12 2.40
N SER A 162 -17.38 2.47 3.21
CA SER A 162 -16.91 1.66 4.33
C SER A 162 -17.56 0.28 4.37
N LEU A 163 -16.86 -0.66 5.00
CA LEU A 163 -17.35 -1.99 5.29
C LEU A 163 -16.85 -2.43 6.66
N ASP A 164 -17.78 -2.73 7.55
CA ASP A 164 -17.45 -3.33 8.84
C ASP A 164 -17.51 -4.87 8.73
N LEU A 165 -16.50 -5.52 9.28
CA LEU A 165 -16.39 -6.96 9.43
C LEU A 165 -16.23 -7.30 10.92
N GLU A 166 -16.45 -8.57 11.25
CA GLU A 166 -16.17 -9.11 12.57
C GLU A 166 -15.51 -10.48 12.40
N LEU A 167 -14.44 -10.74 13.15
CA LEU A 167 -13.78 -12.04 13.18
C LEU A 167 -13.52 -12.43 14.63
N GLY A 168 -14.05 -13.56 15.08
CA GLY A 168 -13.86 -14.04 16.45
C GLY A 168 -14.30 -13.04 17.53
N GLY A 169 -15.32 -12.22 17.26
CA GLY A 169 -15.79 -11.16 18.16
C GLY A 169 -14.98 -9.86 18.11
N ARG A 170 -13.96 -9.78 17.25
CA ARG A 170 -13.13 -8.58 17.07
C ARG A 170 -13.68 -7.71 15.93
N PRO A 171 -13.98 -6.42 16.18
CA PRO A 171 -14.44 -5.51 15.14
C PRO A 171 -13.32 -5.13 14.18
N ILE A 172 -13.63 -5.05 12.89
CA ILE A 172 -12.71 -4.65 11.83
C ILE A 172 -13.44 -3.61 10.98
N SER A 173 -12.87 -2.43 10.80
CA SER A 173 -13.45 -1.39 9.94
C SER A 173 -12.56 -1.18 8.72
N LEU A 174 -13.13 -1.41 7.54
CA LEU A 174 -12.50 -1.12 6.25
C LEU A 174 -13.03 0.22 5.75
N GLU A 175 -12.14 1.18 5.53
CA GLU A 175 -12.52 2.53 5.09
C GLU A 175 -11.80 2.91 3.81
N GLN A 176 -12.54 3.10 2.73
CA GLN A 176 -12.03 3.64 1.47
C GLN A 176 -11.63 5.10 1.66
N VAL A 177 -10.36 5.38 1.42
CA VAL A 177 -9.77 6.73 1.45
C VAL A 177 -9.24 7.17 0.08
N GLY A 178 -9.28 6.26 -0.92
CA GLY A 178 -8.99 6.56 -2.31
C GLY A 178 -10.09 7.41 -2.98
N PRO A 179 -9.76 8.12 -4.08
CA PRO A 179 -8.48 8.06 -4.78
C PRO A 179 -7.38 8.86 -4.07
N ALA A 180 -6.22 8.24 -3.87
CA ALA A 180 -5.04 8.86 -3.30
C ALA A 180 -3.77 8.24 -3.91
N HIS A 181 -3.24 7.16 -3.33
CA HIS A 181 -2.13 6.44 -3.92
C HIS A 181 -2.56 5.73 -5.22
N THR A 182 -3.68 5.00 -5.18
CA THR A 182 -4.41 4.44 -6.33
C THR A 182 -5.84 4.98 -6.39
N ALA A 183 -6.67 4.49 -7.30
CA ALA A 183 -8.08 4.88 -7.38
C ALA A 183 -8.90 4.38 -6.16
N GLY A 184 -8.43 3.35 -5.47
CA GLY A 184 -9.25 2.55 -4.55
C GLY A 184 -8.63 2.23 -3.20
N ASP A 185 -7.71 3.07 -2.71
CA ASP A 185 -7.03 2.84 -1.42
C ASP A 185 -8.03 2.70 -0.26
N LEU A 186 -7.74 1.76 0.65
CA LEU A 186 -8.47 1.60 1.91
C LEU A 186 -7.54 1.45 3.11
N LEU A 187 -8.05 1.84 4.26
CA LEU A 187 -7.46 1.57 5.58
C LEU A 187 -8.14 0.35 6.20
N VAL A 188 -7.35 -0.50 6.88
CA VAL A 188 -7.87 -1.58 7.74
C VAL A 188 -7.67 -1.16 9.20
N HIS A 189 -8.73 -0.84 9.91
CA HIS A 189 -8.68 -0.39 11.30
C HIS A 189 -9.23 -1.47 12.25
N LEU A 190 -8.43 -1.80 13.27
CA LEU A 190 -8.76 -2.73 14.35
C LEU A 190 -8.90 -1.93 15.66
N PRO A 191 -10.09 -1.39 15.97
CA PRO A 191 -10.27 -0.51 17.12
C PRO A 191 -10.11 -1.24 18.46
N ASP A 192 -10.33 -2.55 18.56
CA ASP A 192 -10.06 -3.27 19.82
C ASP A 192 -8.55 -3.42 20.09
N ALA A 193 -7.73 -3.40 19.03
CA ALA A 193 -6.28 -3.53 19.09
C ALA A 193 -5.55 -2.18 19.08
N GLY A 194 -6.19 -1.12 18.57
CA GLY A 194 -5.53 0.14 18.26
C GLY A 194 -4.51 -0.04 17.13
N VAL A 195 -4.85 -0.80 16.09
CA VAL A 195 -3.96 -1.06 14.94
C VAL A 195 -4.61 -0.57 13.66
N VAL A 196 -3.82 0.06 12.79
CA VAL A 196 -4.24 0.48 11.45
C VAL A 196 -3.24 -0.04 10.43
N PHE A 197 -3.69 -0.82 9.45
CA PHE A 197 -2.91 -1.10 8.24
C PHE A 197 -3.25 -0.05 7.20
N ALA A 198 -2.26 0.75 6.81
CA ALA A 198 -2.45 1.94 5.98
C ALA A 198 -2.20 1.71 4.49
N GLY A 199 -1.62 0.55 4.11
CA GLY A 199 -1.10 0.35 2.76
C GLY A 199 -0.24 1.53 2.30
N ASP A 200 -0.30 1.83 1.02
CA ASP A 200 0.52 2.87 0.39
C ASP A 200 -0.03 4.29 0.58
N ILE A 201 -0.98 4.48 1.50
CA ILE A 201 -1.18 5.80 2.09
C ILE A 201 0.05 6.22 2.88
N LEU A 202 0.81 5.28 3.46
CA LEU A 202 1.99 5.58 4.25
C LEU A 202 3.23 4.82 3.77
N PHE A 203 4.27 5.60 3.42
CA PHE A 203 5.64 5.13 3.18
C PHE A 203 6.53 5.75 4.25
N ILE A 204 7.27 4.95 5.01
CA ILE A 204 8.23 5.45 6.00
C ILE A 204 9.64 5.37 5.43
N ASP A 205 10.43 6.43 5.64
CA ASP A 205 11.76 6.65 5.05
C ASP A 205 11.78 6.69 3.50
N GLY A 206 10.61 6.78 2.86
CA GLY A 206 10.42 6.94 1.43
C GLY A 206 9.54 8.16 1.08
N THR A 207 9.58 8.58 -0.19
CA THR A 207 8.58 9.54 -0.70
C THR A 207 7.36 8.76 -1.19
N PRO A 208 6.15 9.05 -0.68
CA PRO A 208 4.96 8.34 -1.10
C PRO A 208 4.68 8.59 -2.58
N ILE A 209 4.25 7.53 -3.25
CA ILE A 209 3.80 7.64 -4.63
C ILE A 209 2.32 8.00 -4.63
N VAL A 210 1.90 8.85 -5.56
CA VAL A 210 0.50 9.29 -5.71
C VAL A 210 0.16 9.12 -7.18
N TRP A 211 -0.25 7.91 -7.59
CA TRP A 211 -0.55 7.60 -8.99
C TRP A 211 -1.81 8.32 -9.45
N ASP A 212 -2.86 8.30 -8.63
CA ASP A 212 -4.17 8.85 -8.98
C ASP A 212 -4.39 10.25 -8.36
N GLY A 213 -4.16 10.37 -7.04
CA GLY A 213 -4.26 11.62 -6.31
C GLY A 213 -5.65 12.26 -6.33
N PRO A 214 -5.73 13.60 -6.21
CA PRO A 214 -4.64 14.55 -6.01
C PRO A 214 -3.94 14.40 -4.66
N ILE A 215 -2.78 15.05 -4.50
CA ILE A 215 -2.03 15.08 -3.21
C ILE A 215 -2.92 15.54 -2.04
N ALA A 216 -3.91 16.41 -2.28
CA ALA A 216 -4.84 16.84 -1.24
C ALA A 216 -5.67 15.67 -0.65
N ASN A 217 -6.02 14.66 -1.47
CA ASN A 217 -6.72 13.47 -0.98
C ASN A 217 -5.78 12.59 -0.16
N TRP A 218 -4.52 12.47 -0.57
CA TRP A 218 -3.50 11.78 0.22
C TRP A 218 -3.29 12.45 1.59
N VAL A 219 -3.26 13.79 1.64
CA VAL A 219 -3.23 14.54 2.91
C VAL A 219 -4.48 14.25 3.74
N ALA A 220 -5.67 14.26 3.13
CA ALA A 220 -6.91 13.93 3.83
C ALA A 220 -6.94 12.48 4.36
N ALA A 221 -6.33 11.53 3.65
CA ALA A 221 -6.17 10.15 4.11
C ALA A 221 -5.22 10.07 5.32
N CYS A 222 -4.11 10.82 5.30
CA CYS A 222 -3.23 10.96 6.47
C CYS A 222 -3.96 11.59 7.67
N ASP A 223 -4.70 12.68 7.45
CA ASP A 223 -5.52 13.31 8.50
C ASP A 223 -6.56 12.31 9.04
N ARG A 224 -7.18 11.53 8.15
CA ARG A 224 -8.13 10.49 8.55
C ARG A 224 -7.50 9.43 9.44
N ILE A 225 -6.27 8.98 9.12
CA ILE A 225 -5.51 8.08 9.99
C ILE A 225 -5.38 8.74 11.36
N LEU A 226 -4.85 9.96 11.45
CA LEU A 226 -4.64 10.70 12.70
C LEU A 226 -5.92 10.90 13.54
N ASP A 227 -7.07 11.02 12.87
CA ASP A 227 -8.39 11.17 13.48
C ASP A 227 -9.02 9.85 13.95
N LEU A 228 -8.43 8.68 13.64
CA LEU A 228 -8.91 7.42 14.19
C LEU A 228 -8.73 7.43 15.71
N ASP A 229 -9.82 7.14 16.41
CA ASP A 229 -10.12 7.44 17.83
C ASP A 229 -9.21 6.73 18.87
N GLN A 230 -8.02 6.30 18.49
CA GLN A 230 -7.04 5.60 19.33
C GLN A 230 -5.57 5.89 19.02
N LEU A 231 -5.26 6.77 18.04
CA LEU A 231 -3.88 7.19 17.77
C LEU A 231 -3.28 8.16 18.78
N HIS A 232 -4.07 8.60 19.76
CA HIS A 232 -3.63 9.61 20.71
C HIS A 232 -2.67 9.04 21.78
N ASP A 233 -2.66 7.72 22.01
CA ASP A 233 -1.69 7.03 22.87
C ASP A 233 -1.53 5.53 22.48
N GLY A 234 -0.40 5.19 21.84
CA GLY A 234 0.08 3.80 21.73
C GLY A 234 -0.53 2.94 20.62
N ALA A 235 -1.29 3.50 19.68
CA ALA A 235 -1.72 2.73 18.51
C ALA A 235 -0.58 2.50 17.51
N VAL A 236 -0.69 1.39 16.78
CA VAL A 236 0.31 0.93 15.82
C VAL A 236 -0.22 1.17 14.41
N ILE A 237 0.54 1.91 13.62
CA ILE A 237 0.26 2.09 12.18
C ILE A 237 1.24 1.19 11.42
N VAL A 238 0.73 0.27 10.61
CA VAL A 238 1.54 -0.53 9.70
C VAL A 238 1.52 0.14 8.33
N PRO A 239 2.62 0.76 7.88
CA PRO A 239 2.70 1.37 6.56
C PRO A 239 2.76 0.30 5.47
N GLY A 240 2.42 0.66 4.24
CA GLY A 240 2.65 -0.19 3.07
C GLY A 240 4.13 -0.49 2.86
N HIS A 241 5.01 0.47 3.13
CA HIS A 241 6.47 0.30 3.03
C HIS A 241 7.22 0.98 4.17
N GLY A 242 8.34 0.39 4.58
CA GLY A 242 9.23 0.95 5.59
C GLY A 242 8.93 0.45 7.02
N PRO A 243 9.68 0.97 8.01
CA PRO A 243 9.52 0.59 9.42
C PRO A 243 8.18 1.07 10.00
N LEU A 244 7.72 0.44 11.09
CA LEU A 244 6.61 0.99 11.87
C LEU A 244 7.00 2.38 12.40
N PRO A 245 6.13 3.41 12.27
CA PRO A 245 6.40 4.72 12.81
C PRO A 245 6.45 4.65 14.34
N MET A 246 7.51 5.21 14.92
CA MET A 246 7.63 5.31 16.37
C MET A 246 6.46 6.15 16.92
N PRO A 247 5.79 5.73 18.00
CA PRO A 247 4.77 6.57 18.61
C PRO A 247 5.42 7.87 19.09
N THR A 248 4.79 9.00 18.73
CA THR A 248 5.18 10.30 19.26
C THR A 248 4.87 10.32 20.75
N VAL A 249 5.90 10.37 21.60
CA VAL A 249 5.70 10.66 23.02
C VAL A 249 5.17 12.09 23.14
N SER A 250 3.88 12.22 23.38
CA SER A 250 3.21 13.49 23.70
C SER A 250 3.61 13.93 25.11
N GLY A 251 4.76 14.60 25.24
CA GLY A 251 5.16 15.31 26.45
C GLY A 251 5.67 16.71 26.10
N PRO A 252 5.57 17.71 27.01
CA PRO A 252 6.16 19.02 26.77
C PRO A 252 7.69 18.91 26.92
N SER A 253 8.35 18.35 25.90
CA SER A 253 9.80 18.40 25.78
C SER A 253 10.14 19.41 24.69
N ALA A 254 10.34 20.64 25.14
CA ALA A 254 11.11 21.61 24.39
C ALA A 254 12.47 21.03 24.01
N ALA A 255 12.83 21.18 22.73
CA ALA A 255 14.19 21.20 22.20
C ALA A 255 15.09 19.98 22.50
N THR A 256 15.40 19.19 21.47
CA THR A 256 16.75 19.13 20.87
C THR A 256 16.81 18.03 19.80
N SER A 257 16.50 18.39 18.54
CA SER A 257 17.06 17.72 17.37
C SER A 257 17.86 18.75 16.58
N PRO A 258 19.20 18.77 16.67
CA PRO A 258 20.02 19.65 15.84
C PRO A 258 20.18 19.01 14.46
N GLY A 259 19.41 19.46 13.47
CA GLY A 259 19.63 18.93 12.11
C GLY A 259 18.86 19.54 10.94
N TRP A 260 17.74 20.23 11.15
CA TRP A 260 16.86 20.58 10.02
C TRP A 260 16.58 22.07 9.79
N ARG A 261 17.25 22.97 10.52
CA ARG A 261 17.19 24.42 10.25
C ARG A 261 18.59 25.00 10.11
N ARG A 262 19.18 24.89 8.91
CA ARG A 262 20.12 25.85 8.30
C ARG A 262 20.61 25.30 6.95
N ARG A 263 19.77 25.37 5.93
CA ARG A 263 20.22 25.39 4.52
C ARG A 263 19.21 26.03 3.56
N ALA A 264 18.47 27.03 4.04
CA ALA A 264 17.79 28.00 3.19
C ALA A 264 18.34 29.38 3.55
N GLY A 265 19.10 29.98 2.64
CA GLY A 265 19.68 31.32 2.81
C GLY A 265 21.20 31.39 2.76
N ARG A 266 21.79 31.03 1.62
CA ARG A 266 23.07 31.61 1.20
C ARG A 266 22.88 32.16 -0.22
N PRO A 267 23.05 33.46 -0.46
CA PRO A 267 23.01 34.01 -1.81
C PRO A 267 24.23 33.50 -2.58
N MET A 268 24.00 32.98 -3.79
CA MET A 268 25.04 32.67 -4.76
C MET A 268 25.81 33.95 -5.12
N PRO A 269 27.16 33.94 -5.18
CA PRO A 269 27.92 35.07 -5.72
C PRO A 269 27.67 35.14 -7.24
N ARG A 270 27.00 36.21 -7.67
CA ARG A 270 26.87 36.58 -9.08
C ARG A 270 28.17 37.23 -9.55
N THR A 271 29.03 36.46 -10.20
CA THR A 271 29.98 37.01 -11.20
C THR A 271 30.20 35.97 -12.29
N HIS A 272 29.52 36.12 -13.42
CA HIS A 272 30.12 36.03 -14.75
C HIS A 272 29.22 36.74 -15.75
N ARG A 273 29.79 37.77 -16.36
CA ARG A 273 29.23 38.65 -17.37
C ARG A 273 29.24 37.89 -18.70
N CYS A 274 28.08 37.49 -19.21
CA CYS A 274 27.95 37.04 -20.61
C CYS A 274 27.80 38.27 -21.51
N THR A 275 28.84 38.56 -22.30
CA THR A 275 28.80 39.49 -23.42
C THR A 275 28.02 38.88 -24.58
N GLY A 276 27.39 39.73 -25.39
CA GLY A 276 26.31 39.40 -26.30
C GLY A 276 26.65 38.45 -27.46
N GLY A 277 25.56 37.91 -28.03
CA GLY A 277 25.55 37.18 -29.29
C GLY A 277 24.11 37.05 -29.78
N THR A 278 23.63 38.05 -30.52
CA THR A 278 22.33 38.03 -31.20
C THR A 278 22.31 36.94 -32.27
N GLY A 279 21.48 35.91 -32.07
CA GLY A 279 21.27 34.86 -33.06
C GLY A 279 19.88 34.26 -32.89
N THR A 280 18.91 34.81 -33.61
CA THR A 280 17.55 34.25 -33.76
C THR A 280 17.63 32.89 -34.45
N ARG A 281 17.22 31.82 -33.76
CA ARG A 281 16.88 30.54 -34.39
C ARG A 281 15.41 30.23 -34.12
N HIS A 282 14.65 30.08 -35.19
CA HIS A 282 13.27 29.63 -35.19
C HIS A 282 13.17 28.23 -34.59
N PHE A 283 12.33 28.06 -33.58
CA PHE A 283 11.83 26.75 -33.18
C PHE A 283 10.71 26.34 -34.16
N GLY A 284 10.98 25.30 -34.95
CA GLY A 284 9.99 24.65 -35.80
C GLY A 284 8.90 23.98 -34.95
N ARG A 285 7.66 24.10 -35.41
CA ARG A 285 6.47 23.46 -34.81
C ARG A 285 6.58 21.94 -34.89
N VAL A 286 6.29 21.27 -33.78
CA VAL A 286 6.01 19.83 -33.72
C VAL A 286 4.62 19.58 -34.32
N PRO A 287 4.39 18.58 -35.21
CA PRO A 287 3.06 18.29 -35.74
C PRO A 287 2.18 17.61 -34.69
N ALA A 288 0.91 18.02 -34.62
CA ALA A 288 -0.11 17.37 -33.80
C ALA A 288 -0.55 16.02 -34.41
N LEU A 289 -0.79 15.03 -33.56
CA LEU A 289 -1.39 13.74 -33.91
C LEU A 289 -2.87 13.92 -34.34
N PRO A 290 -3.39 13.13 -35.30
CA PRO A 290 -4.78 13.22 -35.74
C PRO A 290 -5.74 12.58 -34.72
N PRO A 291 -7.00 13.05 -34.63
CA PRO A 291 -7.99 12.51 -33.70
C PRO A 291 -8.50 11.12 -34.13
N VAL A 292 -8.69 10.24 -33.14
CA VAL A 292 -9.28 8.92 -33.29
C VAL A 292 -10.75 9.04 -33.71
N GLY A 293 -11.09 8.45 -34.85
CA GLY A 293 -12.45 8.45 -35.40
C GLY A 293 -13.43 7.62 -34.57
N ARG A 294 -14.65 8.14 -34.44
CA ARG A 294 -15.81 7.46 -33.84
C ARG A 294 -16.07 6.11 -34.52
N MET A 295 -15.98 5.01 -33.77
CA MET A 295 -16.56 3.73 -34.19
C MET A 295 -18.08 3.77 -34.03
N GLY A 296 -18.77 3.47 -35.12
CA GLY A 296 -20.21 3.38 -35.21
C GLY A 296 -20.78 2.22 -34.40
N THR A 297 -21.94 2.47 -33.80
CA THR A 297 -22.76 1.48 -33.11
C THR A 297 -23.34 0.50 -34.13
N SER A 298 -22.88 -0.77 -34.11
CA SER A 298 -23.63 -1.87 -34.74
C SER A 298 -24.53 -2.52 -33.69
N ARG A 299 -25.83 -2.44 -33.95
CA ARG A 299 -26.89 -3.10 -33.17
C ARG A 299 -26.72 -4.61 -33.34
N ARG A 300 -26.58 -5.34 -32.23
CA ARG A 300 -26.77 -6.80 -32.22
C ARG A 300 -28.25 -7.07 -31.97
N GLU A 301 -28.89 -7.71 -32.93
CA GLU A 301 -30.25 -8.22 -32.81
C GLU A 301 -30.31 -9.42 -31.85
N CYS A 302 -31.34 -9.44 -31.02
CA CYS A 302 -31.67 -10.50 -30.07
C CYS A 302 -32.40 -11.64 -30.81
N PRO A 303 -32.00 -12.92 -30.67
CA PRO A 303 -32.72 -14.00 -31.33
C PRO A 303 -34.04 -14.29 -30.60
N ARG A 304 -35.13 -14.22 -31.36
CA ARG A 304 -36.48 -14.63 -30.94
C ARG A 304 -36.49 -16.13 -30.62
N ARG A 305 -37.03 -16.47 -29.45
CA ARG A 305 -37.48 -17.82 -29.11
C ARG A 305 -38.82 -18.13 -29.79
N LEU A 306 -39.04 -19.43 -29.98
CA LEU A 306 -40.28 -20.23 -29.94
C LEU A 306 -40.64 -20.93 -31.26
N PRO A 307 -41.39 -22.06 -31.21
CA PRO A 307 -41.69 -22.95 -30.08
C PRO A 307 -40.87 -24.25 -30.09
#